data_AF-A0A9D7T4T4-F1
#
_entry.id   AF-A0A9D7T4T4-F1
#
_cell.length_a   1.000
_cell.length_b   1.000
_cell.length_c   1.000
_cell.angle_alpha   90.00
_cell.angle_beta   90.00
_cell.angle_gamma   90.00
#
_symmetry.space_group_name_H-M   'P 1'
#
loop_
_entity.id
_entity.type
_entity.pdbx_description
1 polymer ?
#
loop_
_entity_poly.entity_id
_entity_poly.type
_entity_poly.pdbx_seq_one_letter_code
_entity_poly.pdbx_strand_id
1 'polypeptide(L)'
;MTTGLFGASRDEQWKLVNEAAGEGLPKTAIERLEPIIHGAVADKAYAEAVRAIGRKIALEGTIQGNKPEEKITRLEAELAKAPAAMKPAMETLLGHWYSQYFQHNRWRFNQRTQTASSPSADIQAWDLARILAEIGKHFDAALAEPATLKTTPIAAWDFLIDKGNVPDSYRPTLSTSSRTKRSRFTRWANRAE
;
A
#
# COMPACT_ATOMS: atom_id res chain seq x y z
N MET A 1 4.49 -16.28 -30.95
CA MET A 1 3.36 -15.44 -30.50
C MET A 1 2.34 -16.39 -29.92
N THR A 2 2.24 -16.49 -28.60
CA THR A 2 1.34 -17.46 -27.95
C THR A 2 0.16 -16.69 -27.41
N THR A 3 -0.89 -16.62 -28.21
CA THR A 3 -2.18 -16.04 -27.85
C THR A 3 -2.91 -17.04 -26.94
N GLY A 4 -2.97 -16.73 -25.65
CA GLY A 4 -3.81 -17.46 -24.70
C GLY A 4 -5.26 -16.98 -24.81
N LEU A 5 -6.15 -17.88 -25.24
CA LEU A 5 -7.60 -17.73 -25.22
C LEU A 5 -8.09 -17.73 -23.76
N PHE A 6 -8.39 -16.56 -23.16
CA PHE A 6 -9.41 -16.36 -22.09
C PHE A 6 -9.56 -14.86 -21.77
N GLY A 7 -10.73 -14.28 -22.06
CA GLY A 7 -11.20 -13.01 -21.48
C GLY A 7 -10.44 -11.75 -21.93
N ALA A 8 -11.05 -10.59 -21.68
CA ALA A 8 -10.48 -9.29 -22.02
C ALA A 8 -9.02 -9.15 -21.52
N SER A 9 -8.19 -8.41 -22.26
CA SER A 9 -6.82 -8.07 -21.82
C SER A 9 -6.83 -7.45 -20.42
N ARG A 10 -5.73 -7.57 -19.66
CA ARG A 10 -5.65 -6.97 -18.31
C ARG A 10 -5.99 -5.49 -18.31
N ASP A 11 -5.57 -4.76 -19.34
CA ASP A 11 -5.90 -3.34 -19.50
C ASP A 11 -7.41 -3.09 -19.64
N GLU A 12 -8.11 -3.94 -20.39
CA GLU A 12 -9.58 -3.89 -20.50
C GLU A 12 -10.27 -4.24 -19.18
N GLN A 13 -9.76 -5.23 -18.43
CA GLN A 13 -10.27 -5.57 -17.11
C GLN A 13 -10.11 -4.39 -16.13
N TRP A 14 -8.95 -3.73 -16.13
CA TRP A 14 -8.72 -2.52 -15.32
C TRP A 14 -9.63 -1.36 -15.71
N LYS A 15 -9.92 -1.18 -17.00
CA LYS A 15 -10.88 -0.17 -17.46
C LYS A 15 -12.27 -0.40 -16.86
N LEU A 16 -12.75 -1.65 -16.89
CA LEU A 16 -14.04 -2.02 -16.31
C LEU A 16 -14.07 -1.84 -14.79
N VAL A 17 -12.97 -2.08 -14.08
CA VAL A 17 -12.86 -1.79 -12.65
C VAL A 17 -12.98 -0.29 -12.38
N ASN A 18 -12.25 0.53 -13.16
CA ASN A 18 -12.22 1.98 -12.98
C ASN A 18 -13.57 2.63 -13.29
N GLU A 19 -14.26 2.15 -14.32
CA GLU A 19 -15.62 2.58 -14.66
C GLU A 19 -16.61 2.28 -13.53
N ALA A 20 -16.67 1.04 -13.06
CA ALA A 20 -17.54 0.66 -11.94
C ALA A 20 -17.22 1.46 -10.66
N ALA A 21 -15.94 1.71 -10.38
CA ALA A 21 -15.54 2.53 -9.24
C ALA A 21 -15.94 4.00 -9.41
N GLY A 22 -15.86 4.55 -10.62
CA GLY A 22 -16.28 5.93 -10.94
C GLY A 22 -17.79 6.13 -10.88
N GLU A 23 -18.57 5.09 -11.19
CA GLU A 23 -20.03 5.07 -11.07
C GLU A 23 -20.52 4.88 -9.62
N GLY A 24 -19.61 4.75 -8.65
CA GLY A 24 -19.98 4.50 -7.26
C GLY A 24 -20.51 3.08 -7.02
N LEU A 25 -20.06 2.10 -7.81
CA LEU A 25 -20.40 0.68 -7.69
C LEU A 25 -19.21 -0.11 -7.11
N PRO A 26 -18.85 0.08 -5.83
CA PRO A 26 -17.65 -0.53 -5.25
C PRO A 26 -17.74 -2.07 -5.20
N LYS A 27 -18.94 -2.64 -5.04
CA LYS A 27 -19.15 -4.10 -5.08
C LYS A 27 -18.82 -4.69 -6.46
N THR A 28 -19.35 -4.08 -7.51
CA THR A 28 -19.09 -4.47 -8.89
C THR A 28 -17.61 -4.32 -9.25
N ALA A 29 -16.97 -3.24 -8.78
CA ALA A 29 -15.53 -3.05 -8.97
C ALA A 29 -14.70 -4.12 -8.24
N ILE A 30 -15.10 -4.54 -7.04
CA ILE A 30 -14.46 -5.65 -6.29
C ILE A 30 -14.60 -6.98 -7.05
N GLU A 31 -15.80 -7.32 -7.53
CA GLU A 31 -16.03 -8.54 -8.31
C GLU A 31 -15.16 -8.60 -9.57
N ARG A 32 -14.98 -7.45 -10.23
CA ARG A 32 -14.11 -7.32 -11.42
C ARG A 32 -12.62 -7.39 -11.11
N LEU A 33 -12.21 -7.15 -9.86
CA LEU A 33 -10.81 -7.25 -9.42
C LEU A 33 -10.37 -8.69 -9.15
N GLU A 34 -11.27 -9.58 -8.73
CA GLU A 34 -10.96 -10.99 -8.46
C GLU A 34 -10.25 -11.72 -9.62
N PRO A 35 -10.75 -11.69 -10.87
CA PRO A 35 -10.07 -12.34 -11.99
C PRO A 35 -8.70 -11.71 -12.29
N ILE A 36 -8.53 -10.40 -12.07
CA ILE A 36 -7.24 -9.71 -12.23
C ILE A 36 -6.24 -10.23 -11.19
N ILE A 37 -6.65 -10.35 -9.92
CA ILE A 37 -5.82 -10.86 -8.84
C ILE A 37 -5.37 -12.29 -9.17
N HIS A 38 -6.31 -13.16 -9.54
CA HIS A 38 -6.02 -14.56 -9.86
C HIS A 38 -5.07 -14.70 -11.05
N GLY A 39 -5.34 -13.96 -12.14
CA GLY A 39 -4.48 -13.96 -13.33
C GLY A 39 -3.09 -13.41 -13.05
N ALA A 40 -2.98 -12.30 -12.32
CA ALA A 40 -1.70 -11.70 -11.97
C ALA A 40 -0.86 -12.59 -11.04
N VAL A 41 -1.48 -13.33 -10.11
CA VAL A 41 -0.78 -14.32 -9.27
C VAL A 41 -0.29 -15.50 -10.13
N ALA A 42 -1.12 -16.02 -11.04
CA ALA A 42 -0.75 -17.13 -11.93
C ALA A 42 0.42 -16.76 -12.86
N ASP A 43 0.39 -15.53 -13.40
CA ASP A 43 1.44 -15.00 -14.27
C ASP A 43 2.69 -14.52 -13.51
N LYS A 44 2.71 -14.64 -12.17
CA LYS A 44 3.76 -14.13 -11.28
C LYS A 44 3.98 -12.61 -11.42
N ALA A 45 2.97 -11.89 -11.90
CA ALA A 45 2.89 -10.43 -11.93
C ALA A 45 2.53 -9.88 -10.54
N TYR A 46 3.37 -10.17 -9.54
CA TYR A 46 3.04 -9.90 -8.12
C TYR A 46 2.76 -8.43 -7.82
N ALA A 47 3.45 -7.49 -8.49
CA ALA A 47 3.18 -6.07 -8.32
C ALA A 47 1.75 -5.69 -8.76
N GLU A 48 1.26 -6.27 -9.85
CA GLU A 48 -0.11 -6.05 -10.32
C GLU A 48 -1.13 -6.71 -9.38
N ALA A 49 -0.84 -7.92 -8.90
CA ALA A 49 -1.70 -8.61 -7.95
C ALA A 49 -1.82 -7.82 -6.63
N VAL A 50 -0.72 -7.30 -6.08
CA VAL A 50 -0.79 -6.45 -4.86
C VAL A 50 -1.54 -5.16 -5.13
N ARG A 51 -1.33 -4.54 -6.29
CA ARG A 51 -2.08 -3.35 -6.69
C ARG A 51 -3.59 -3.63 -6.73
N ALA A 52 -4.00 -4.77 -7.27
CA ALA A 52 -5.41 -5.17 -7.32
C ALA A 52 -5.98 -5.45 -5.92
N ILE A 53 -5.23 -6.15 -5.06
CA ILE A 53 -5.60 -6.38 -3.64
C ILE A 53 -5.75 -5.05 -2.90
N GLY A 54 -4.80 -4.12 -3.06
CA GLY A 54 -4.86 -2.80 -2.45
C GLY A 54 -6.10 -2.01 -2.91
N ARG A 55 -6.46 -2.10 -4.20
CA ARG A 55 -7.69 -1.47 -4.73
C ARG A 55 -8.94 -2.08 -4.11
N LYS A 56 -8.99 -3.41 -4.02
CA LYS A 56 -10.09 -4.14 -3.40
C LYS A 56 -10.29 -3.70 -1.95
N ILE A 57 -9.23 -3.69 -1.14
CA ILE A 57 -9.27 -3.25 0.26
C ILE A 57 -9.78 -1.80 0.37
N ALA A 58 -9.33 -0.89 -0.51
CA ALA A 58 -9.79 0.50 -0.50
C ALA A 58 -11.29 0.64 -0.82
N LEU A 59 -11.79 -0.16 -1.78
CA LEU A 59 -13.21 -0.18 -2.15
C LEU A 59 -14.07 -0.79 -1.02
N GLU A 60 -13.59 -1.86 -0.39
CA GLU A 60 -14.27 -2.43 0.78
C GLU A 60 -14.33 -1.45 1.95
N GLY A 61 -13.26 -0.68 2.16
CA GLY A 61 -13.23 0.41 3.13
C GLY A 61 -14.34 1.43 2.87
N THR A 62 -14.58 1.78 1.60
CA THR A 62 -15.66 2.69 1.22
C THR A 62 -17.05 2.14 1.60
N ILE A 63 -17.25 0.82 1.50
CA ILE A 63 -18.50 0.15 1.88
C ILE A 63 -18.67 0.09 3.40
N GLN A 64 -17.58 -0.06 4.16
CA GLN A 64 -17.61 -0.39 5.59
C GLN A 64 -17.37 0.81 6.52
N GLY A 65 -17.44 2.05 6.00
CA GLY A 65 -17.35 3.28 6.80
C GLY A 65 -15.99 3.99 6.77
N ASN A 66 -15.09 3.53 5.91
CA ASN A 66 -13.85 4.21 5.50
C ASN A 66 -12.89 4.58 6.63
N LYS A 67 -12.77 3.72 7.64
CA LYS A 67 -11.80 3.93 8.71
C LYS A 67 -10.36 3.73 8.20
N PRO A 68 -9.47 4.71 8.36
CA PRO A 68 -8.12 4.66 7.81
C PRO A 68 -7.23 3.57 8.41
N GLU A 69 -7.52 3.09 9.61
CA GLU A 69 -6.85 1.96 10.27
C GLU A 69 -7.24 0.60 9.70
N GLU A 70 -8.49 0.42 9.25
CA GLU A 70 -8.98 -0.90 8.83
C GLU A 70 -8.28 -1.41 7.57
N LYS A 71 -7.93 -0.51 6.65
CA LYS A 71 -7.17 -0.89 5.45
C LYS A 71 -5.80 -1.47 5.83
N ILE A 72 -5.14 -0.93 6.86
CA ILE A 72 -3.84 -1.41 7.33
C ILE A 72 -4.00 -2.82 7.86
N THR A 73 -4.95 -3.04 8.79
CA THR A 73 -5.21 -4.37 9.37
C THR A 73 -5.56 -5.42 8.32
N ARG A 74 -6.36 -5.06 7.30
CA ARG A 74 -6.70 -5.99 6.20
C ARG A 74 -5.48 -6.35 5.36
N LEU A 75 -4.64 -5.38 5.03
CA LEU A 75 -3.45 -5.64 4.24
C LEU A 75 -2.38 -6.43 5.02
N GLU A 76 -2.28 -6.24 6.34
CA GLU A 76 -1.45 -7.08 7.21
C GLU A 76 -1.92 -8.54 7.20
N ALA A 77 -3.25 -8.76 7.25
CA ALA A 77 -3.83 -10.10 7.18
C ALA A 77 -3.58 -10.78 5.81
N GLU A 78 -3.60 -10.02 4.72
CA GLU A 78 -3.26 -10.51 3.39
C GLU A 78 -1.76 -10.77 3.24
N LEU A 79 -0.90 -9.90 3.78
CA LEU A 79 0.55 -10.09 3.80
C LEU A 79 0.96 -11.39 4.51
N ALA A 80 0.28 -11.75 5.61
CA ALA A 80 0.55 -12.98 6.35
C ALA A 80 0.33 -14.25 5.51
N LYS A 81 -0.60 -14.21 4.54
CA LYS A 81 -0.94 -15.32 3.64
C LYS A 81 -0.17 -15.28 2.32
N ALA A 82 0.48 -14.15 2.02
CA ALA A 82 1.06 -13.92 0.71
C ALA A 82 2.37 -14.70 0.48
N PRO A 83 2.62 -15.18 -0.75
CA PRO A 83 3.90 -15.77 -1.14
C PRO A 83 5.07 -14.82 -0.91
N ALA A 84 6.25 -15.36 -0.61
CA ALA A 84 7.45 -14.55 -0.34
C ALA A 84 7.76 -13.53 -1.45
N ALA A 85 7.54 -13.90 -2.72
CA ALA A 85 7.76 -13.02 -3.88
C ALA A 85 6.80 -11.82 -3.96
N MET A 86 5.65 -11.89 -3.28
CA MET A 86 4.64 -10.84 -3.24
C MET A 86 4.85 -9.87 -2.06
N LYS A 87 5.51 -10.33 -1.00
CA LYS A 87 5.75 -9.56 0.23
C LYS A 87 6.39 -8.19 -0.03
N PRO A 88 7.44 -8.03 -0.86
CA PRO A 88 8.10 -6.72 -1.03
C PRO A 88 7.14 -5.62 -1.54
N ALA A 89 6.20 -5.97 -2.41
CA ALA A 89 5.20 -5.04 -2.92
C ALA A 89 4.12 -4.73 -1.86
N MET A 90 3.69 -5.72 -1.08
CA MET A 90 2.76 -5.52 0.04
C MET A 90 3.37 -4.69 1.17
N GLU A 91 4.62 -4.95 1.53
CA GLU A 91 5.40 -4.20 2.52
C GLU A 91 5.56 -2.73 2.08
N THR A 92 5.79 -2.50 0.78
CA THR A 92 5.80 -1.14 0.22
C THR A 92 4.44 -0.47 0.45
N LEU A 93 3.35 -1.13 0.09
CA LEU A 93 2.00 -0.59 0.25
C LEU A 93 1.66 -0.31 1.73
N LEU A 94 2.01 -1.21 2.64
CA LEU A 94 1.85 -1.02 4.09
C LEU A 94 2.63 0.19 4.59
N GLY A 95 3.91 0.31 4.26
CA GLY A 95 4.73 1.46 4.66
C GLY A 95 4.12 2.78 4.18
N HIS A 96 3.53 2.78 2.98
CA HIS A 96 2.77 3.91 2.47
C HIS A 96 1.50 4.19 3.26
N TRP A 97 0.68 3.18 3.58
CA TRP A 97 -0.57 3.37 4.34
C TRP A 97 -0.34 3.77 5.79
N TYR A 98 0.66 3.22 6.47
CA TYR A 98 1.09 3.70 7.79
C TYR A 98 1.57 5.15 7.73
N SER A 99 2.34 5.51 6.70
CA SER A 99 2.75 6.90 6.49
C SER A 99 1.54 7.82 6.31
N GLN A 100 0.54 7.42 5.52
CA GLN A 100 -0.69 8.20 5.33
C GLN A 100 -1.45 8.36 6.64
N TYR A 101 -1.61 7.28 7.40
CA TYR A 101 -2.25 7.31 8.71
C TYR A 101 -1.54 8.28 9.66
N PHE A 102 -0.20 8.23 9.71
CA PHE A 102 0.60 9.15 10.50
C PHE A 102 0.37 10.61 10.07
N GLN A 103 0.40 10.91 8.77
CA GLN A 103 0.21 12.28 8.30
C GLN A 103 -1.20 12.80 8.62
N HIS A 104 -2.23 11.99 8.46
CA HIS A 104 -3.61 12.38 8.76
C HIS A 104 -3.85 12.60 10.26
N ASN A 105 -3.19 11.81 11.11
CA ASN A 105 -3.34 11.86 12.56
C ASN A 105 -2.18 12.59 13.27
N ARG A 106 -1.38 13.38 12.53
CA ARG A 106 -0.15 13.99 13.05
C ARG A 106 -0.38 14.86 14.27
N TRP A 107 -1.50 15.59 14.29
CA TRP A 107 -1.90 16.43 15.42
C TRP A 107 -2.06 15.62 16.71
N ARG A 108 -2.61 14.39 16.63
CA ARG A 108 -2.79 13.50 17.78
C ARG A 108 -1.45 13.01 18.34
N PHE A 109 -0.52 12.66 17.45
CA PHE A 109 0.81 12.21 17.86
C PHE A 109 1.65 13.34 18.49
N ASN A 110 1.44 14.59 18.07
CA ASN A 110 2.09 15.74 18.69
C ASN A 110 1.50 16.10 20.07
N GLN A 111 0.22 15.78 20.32
CA GLN A 111 -0.44 16.06 21.61
C GLN A 111 -0.17 15.01 22.68
N ARG A 112 0.18 13.78 22.29
CA ARG A 112 0.56 12.73 23.22
C ARG A 112 2.04 12.87 23.57
N THR A 113 2.33 13.39 24.76
CA THR A 113 3.63 13.24 25.43
C THR A 113 3.99 11.76 25.48
N GLN A 114 5.27 11.43 25.29
CA GLN A 114 5.84 10.08 25.28
C GLN A 114 5.42 9.29 26.53
N THR A 115 4.24 8.69 26.47
CA THR A 115 3.78 7.76 27.48
C THR A 115 4.02 6.42 26.83
N ALA A 116 4.99 5.67 27.38
CA ALA A 116 5.39 4.37 26.87
C ALA A 116 4.13 3.53 26.64
N SER A 117 3.74 3.37 25.38
CA SER A 117 2.49 2.71 25.07
C SER A 117 2.71 1.20 25.20
N SER A 118 1.85 0.55 25.97
CA SER A 118 1.84 -0.92 26.08
C SER A 118 1.78 -1.57 24.71
N PRO A 119 2.32 -2.79 24.52
CA PRO A 119 2.21 -3.51 23.25
C PRO A 119 0.74 -3.70 22.88
N SER A 120 0.25 -2.91 21.93
CA SER A 120 -1.11 -2.98 21.43
C SER A 120 -1.08 -3.19 19.92
N ALA A 121 -1.96 -4.06 19.43
CA ALA A 121 -2.21 -4.21 18.00
C ALA A 121 -2.98 -3.01 17.42
N ASP A 122 -3.58 -2.20 18.29
CA ASP A 122 -4.34 -1.02 17.88
C ASP A 122 -3.41 0.16 17.59
N ILE A 123 -3.32 0.54 16.31
CA ILE A 123 -2.58 1.72 15.82
C ILE A 123 -3.06 3.02 16.47
N GLN A 124 -4.30 3.07 17.00
CA GLN A 124 -4.80 4.22 17.73
C GLN A 124 -4.14 4.40 19.09
N ALA A 125 -3.60 3.33 19.69
CA ALA A 125 -2.89 3.37 20.96
C ALA A 125 -1.41 3.75 20.80
N TRP A 126 -0.86 3.73 19.60
CA TRP A 126 0.57 3.90 19.40
C TRP A 126 1.04 5.33 19.70
N ASP A 127 2.28 5.41 20.22
CA ASP A 127 3.01 6.65 20.34
C ASP A 127 3.75 6.99 19.04
N LEU A 128 4.39 8.17 19.04
CA LEU A 128 5.11 8.69 17.90
C LEU A 128 6.32 7.83 17.49
N ALA A 129 7.08 7.33 18.47
CA ALA A 129 8.26 6.52 18.19
C ALA A 129 7.86 5.18 17.54
N ARG A 130 6.80 4.56 18.06
CA ARG A 130 6.28 3.27 17.58
C ARG A 130 5.78 3.34 16.14
N ILE A 131 4.96 4.34 15.79
CA ILE A 131 4.44 4.48 14.41
C ILE A 131 5.57 4.73 13.41
N LEU A 132 6.59 5.50 13.77
CA LEU A 132 7.75 5.76 12.90
C LEU A 132 8.62 4.52 12.73
N ALA A 133 8.82 3.76 13.80
CA ALA A 133 9.56 2.51 13.76
C ALA A 133 8.88 1.48 12.85
N GLU A 134 7.55 1.32 12.94
CA GLU A 134 6.80 0.41 12.06
C GLU A 134 6.81 0.89 10.59
N ILE A 135 6.63 2.18 10.32
CA ILE A 135 6.82 2.74 8.97
C ILE A 135 8.20 2.39 8.42
N GLY A 136 9.23 2.57 9.25
CA GLY A 136 10.60 2.21 8.91
C GLY A 136 10.71 0.74 8.52
N LYS A 137 10.29 -0.17 9.42
CA LYS A 137 10.37 -1.61 9.26
C LYS A 137 9.73 -2.08 7.94
N HIS A 138 8.55 -1.60 7.60
CA HIS A 138 7.89 -1.94 6.33
C HIS A 138 8.70 -1.49 5.12
N PHE A 139 9.29 -0.28 5.14
CA PHE A 139 10.15 0.16 4.05
C PHE A 139 11.48 -0.61 3.97
N ASP A 140 12.05 -1.06 5.09
CA ASP A 140 13.23 -1.93 5.05
C ASP A 140 12.91 -3.30 4.47
N ALA A 141 11.80 -3.91 4.92
CA ALA A 141 11.32 -5.19 4.43
C ALA A 141 11.03 -5.12 2.92
N ALA A 142 10.41 -4.03 2.46
CA ALA A 142 10.22 -3.77 1.04
C ALA A 142 11.54 -3.69 0.27
N LEU A 143 12.54 -2.99 0.82
CA LEU A 143 13.82 -2.74 0.16
C LEU A 143 14.80 -3.93 0.22
N ALA A 144 14.49 -4.98 0.99
CA ALA A 144 15.27 -6.22 1.04
C ALA A 144 15.31 -6.94 -0.32
N GLU A 145 14.28 -6.78 -1.15
CA GLU A 145 14.17 -7.39 -2.50
C GLU A 145 13.98 -6.32 -3.59
N PRO A 146 15.03 -5.55 -3.92
CA PRO A 146 14.91 -4.34 -4.73
C PRO A 146 14.70 -4.61 -6.22
N ALA A 147 14.91 -5.83 -6.71
CA ALA A 147 14.86 -6.15 -8.14
C ALA A 147 13.46 -5.90 -8.74
N THR A 148 12.41 -6.43 -8.09
CA THR A 148 11.02 -6.29 -8.53
C THR A 148 10.48 -4.86 -8.37
N LEU A 149 10.92 -4.15 -7.34
CA LEU A 149 10.48 -2.77 -7.07
C LEU A 149 11.12 -1.72 -7.97
N LYS A 150 12.27 -2.04 -8.59
CA LYS A 150 12.95 -1.16 -9.54
C LYS A 150 12.28 -1.11 -10.90
N THR A 151 11.60 -2.19 -11.30
CA THR A 151 10.92 -2.28 -12.61
C THR A 151 9.45 -1.87 -12.54
N THR A 152 8.92 -1.66 -11.33
CA THR A 152 7.52 -1.27 -11.14
C THR A 152 7.37 0.25 -11.13
N PRO A 153 6.65 0.85 -12.10
CA PRO A 153 6.43 2.30 -12.15
C PRO A 153 5.51 2.74 -11.01
N ILE A 154 5.83 3.88 -10.36
CA ILE A 154 5.01 4.40 -9.27
C ILE A 154 3.62 4.85 -9.72
N ALA A 155 3.51 5.36 -10.95
CA ALA A 155 2.27 5.90 -11.50
C ALA A 155 1.14 4.85 -11.52
N ALA A 156 1.51 3.58 -11.64
CA ALA A 156 0.57 2.46 -11.57
C ALA A 156 -0.09 2.33 -10.18
N TRP A 157 0.40 3.02 -9.15
CA TRP A 157 -0.03 2.95 -7.75
C TRP A 157 -0.59 4.27 -7.22
N ASP A 158 -0.76 5.29 -8.07
CA ASP A 158 -1.21 6.64 -7.69
C ASP A 158 -2.56 6.65 -6.96
N PHE A 159 -3.42 5.69 -7.23
CA PHE A 159 -4.73 5.58 -6.56
C PHE A 159 -4.67 4.91 -5.18
N LEU A 160 -3.51 4.33 -4.80
CA LEU A 160 -3.28 3.72 -3.47
C LEU A 160 -2.31 4.52 -2.61
N ILE A 161 -1.44 5.31 -3.25
CA ILE A 161 -0.31 5.97 -2.63
C ILE A 161 -0.41 7.48 -2.82
N ASP A 162 -0.35 8.23 -1.73
CA ASP A 162 -0.18 9.68 -1.82
C ASP A 162 1.19 10.04 -2.42
N LYS A 163 1.15 10.82 -3.50
CA LYS A 163 2.31 11.44 -4.17
C LYS A 163 3.18 12.22 -3.15
N GLY A 164 2.54 12.81 -2.16
CA GLY A 164 3.17 13.70 -1.19
C GLY A 164 3.82 14.90 -1.89
N ASN A 165 4.79 15.54 -1.24
CA ASN A 165 5.37 16.81 -1.73
C ASN A 165 6.54 16.66 -2.71
N VAL A 166 6.81 15.47 -3.25
CA VAL A 166 7.91 15.28 -4.22
C VAL A 166 7.29 14.80 -5.53
N PRO A 167 7.50 15.52 -6.65
CA PRO A 167 6.93 15.13 -7.94
C PRO A 167 7.37 13.74 -8.39
N ASP A 168 6.48 13.04 -9.10
CA ASP A 168 6.73 11.68 -9.62
C ASP A 168 7.91 11.64 -10.59
N SER A 169 8.24 12.76 -11.25
CA SER A 169 9.45 12.90 -12.09
C SER A 169 10.75 12.64 -11.33
N TYR A 170 10.77 12.88 -10.02
CA TYR A 170 11.91 12.59 -9.14
C TYR A 170 11.78 11.22 -8.44
N ARG A 171 10.72 10.46 -8.72
CA ARG A 171 10.43 9.15 -8.14
C ARG A 171 9.79 8.19 -9.15
N PRO A 172 10.45 7.85 -10.26
CA PRO A 172 9.83 7.06 -11.32
C PRO A 172 9.37 5.66 -10.88
N THR A 173 9.97 5.11 -9.81
CA THR A 173 9.76 3.72 -9.37
C THR A 173 9.39 3.62 -7.90
N LEU A 174 8.69 2.54 -7.53
CA LEU A 174 8.32 2.26 -6.13
C LEU A 174 9.54 2.26 -5.20
N SER A 175 10.65 1.64 -5.64
CA SER A 175 11.89 1.59 -4.86
C SER A 175 12.43 2.98 -4.50
N THR A 176 12.41 3.93 -5.46
CA THR A 176 12.87 5.31 -5.23
C THR A 176 12.00 6.05 -4.23
N SER A 177 10.69 5.82 -4.28
CA SER A 177 9.73 6.40 -3.33
C SER A 177 9.91 5.85 -1.91
N SER A 178 10.01 4.52 -1.76
CA SER A 178 10.28 3.84 -0.49
C SER A 178 11.59 4.34 0.14
N ARG A 179 12.67 4.41 -0.65
CA ARG A 179 13.98 4.91 -0.18
C ARG A 179 13.91 6.37 0.26
N THR A 180 13.22 7.22 -0.50
CA THR A 180 13.09 8.66 -0.18
C THR A 180 12.27 8.86 1.09
N LYS A 181 11.17 8.13 1.26
CA LYS A 181 10.35 8.18 2.48
C LYS A 181 11.15 7.67 3.66
N ARG A 182 11.82 6.51 3.55
CA ARG A 182 12.68 5.96 4.60
C ARG A 182 13.72 6.96 5.10
N SER A 183 14.49 7.58 4.19
CA SER A 183 15.48 8.60 4.55
C SER A 183 14.86 9.81 5.27
N ARG A 184 13.68 10.26 4.86
CA ARG A 184 12.95 11.35 5.54
C ARG A 184 12.50 10.95 6.94
N PHE A 185 11.93 9.76 7.10
CA PHE A 185 11.47 9.26 8.40
C PHE A 185 12.63 9.05 9.36
N THR A 186 13.77 8.52 8.92
CA THR A 186 14.97 8.41 9.74
C THR A 186 15.47 9.78 10.22
N ARG A 187 15.53 10.79 9.32
CA ARG A 187 15.91 12.15 9.73
C ARG A 187 14.92 12.81 10.68
N TRP A 188 13.65 12.44 10.59
CA TRP A 188 12.61 12.98 11.47
C TRP A 188 12.67 12.34 12.85
N ALA A 189 12.85 11.02 12.92
CA ALA A 189 13.05 10.29 14.17
C ALA A 189 14.26 10.86 14.95
N ASN A 190 15.41 11.03 14.29
CA ASN A 190 16.62 11.59 14.90
C ASN A 190 16.51 13.07 15.34
N ARG A 191 15.44 13.79 14.99
CA ARG A 191 15.19 15.18 15.40
C ARG A 191 14.14 15.28 16.51
N ALA A 192 13.36 14.22 16.71
CA ALA A 192 12.33 14.14 17.74
C ALA A 192 12.90 13.63 19.08
N GLU A 193 14.14 13.14 19.08
CA GLU A 193 15.01 12.91 20.24
C GLU A 193 15.76 14.20 20.62
#